data_AF-E3LDA2-F1
#
_entry.id   AF-E3LDA2-F1
#
_cell.length_a   1.000
_cell.length_b   1.000
_cell.length_c   1.000
_cell.angle_alpha   90.00
_cell.angle_beta   90.00
_cell.angle_gamma   90.00
#
_symmetry.space_group_name_H-M   'P 1'
#
loop_
_entity.id
_entity.type
_entity.pdbx_description
1 polymer ?
#
loop_
_entity_poly.entity_id
_entity_poly.type
_entity_poly.pdbx_seq_one_letter_code
_entity_poly.pdbx_strand_id
1 'polypeptide(L)'
;MFSCRASVCLIFLSITTVSCQYHQTSQVTCGTNEQYSPCTQICPPTCDSPNPQCRVDCTRPSCNCLPGYVFSSTRQCIPANSCYQQVQPSPRCRFHTECRTGSYCVNGFCGAATGVYTRTIVTSSSSSSSGYRSGYQRQIQGGCTLDVHCEHRKICINGACVYADHSDRFN
;
A
#
# COMPACT_ATOMS: atom_id res chain seq x y z
N MET A 1 -21.79 34.63 22.84
CA MET A 1 -22.74 35.41 23.66
C MET A 1 -23.27 34.48 24.75
N PHE A 2 -22.84 34.68 26.00
CA PHE A 2 -23.30 33.87 27.14
C PHE A 2 -24.72 34.30 27.49
N SER A 3 -25.71 33.43 27.29
CA SER A 3 -27.10 33.69 27.68
C SER A 3 -27.38 32.91 28.96
N CYS A 4 -27.16 33.56 30.10
CA CYS A 4 -27.54 33.05 31.41
C CYS A 4 -28.97 33.53 31.67
N ARG A 5 -29.98 32.70 31.36
CA ARG A 5 -31.38 33.07 31.61
C ARG A 5 -31.64 33.00 33.11
N ALA A 6 -31.67 34.18 33.72
CA ALA A 6 -32.18 34.44 35.05
C ALA A 6 -33.65 34.03 35.15
N SER A 7 -33.89 32.84 35.70
CA SER A 7 -35.15 32.36 36.25
C SER A 7 -34.76 31.12 37.02
N VAL A 8 -34.70 31.15 38.35
CA VAL A 8 -35.82 30.68 39.18
C VAL A 8 -35.62 31.14 40.63
N CYS A 9 -36.71 31.70 41.16
CA CYS A 9 -37.15 31.78 42.56
C CYS A 9 -36.48 32.75 43.54
N LEU A 10 -37.24 33.83 43.75
CA LEU A 10 -37.18 34.89 44.76
C LEU A 10 -37.23 34.48 46.24
N ILE A 11 -36.86 33.27 46.68
CA ILE A 11 -36.95 32.93 48.11
C ILE A 11 -35.77 32.06 48.56
N PHE A 12 -35.11 32.55 49.63
CA PHE A 12 -34.14 31.94 50.54
C PHE A 12 -32.70 32.53 50.51
N LEU A 13 -32.52 33.51 51.41
CA LEU A 13 -31.33 34.30 51.72
C LEU A 13 -30.23 33.54 52.49
N SER A 14 -29.83 32.34 52.07
CA SER A 14 -28.56 31.77 52.56
C SER A 14 -28.02 30.68 51.64
N ILE A 15 -26.80 30.90 51.15
CA ILE A 15 -25.97 29.99 50.34
C ILE A 15 -26.43 29.89 48.87
N THR A 16 -26.25 30.97 48.10
CA THR A 16 -26.27 30.91 46.63
C THR A 16 -24.96 30.31 46.12
N THR A 17 -24.79 28.99 46.24
CA THR A 17 -23.89 28.29 45.33
C THR A 17 -24.52 28.41 43.95
N VAL A 18 -23.91 29.22 43.10
CA VAL A 18 -24.28 29.33 41.69
C VAL A 18 -24.05 27.97 41.05
N SER A 19 -25.09 27.15 41.04
CA SER A 19 -25.10 25.87 40.34
C SER A 19 -25.28 26.15 38.85
N CYS A 20 -24.21 26.60 38.19
CA CYS A 20 -24.13 26.57 36.74
C CYS A 20 -24.24 25.10 36.33
N GLN A 21 -25.41 24.67 35.85
CA GLN A 21 -25.53 23.37 35.21
C GLN A 21 -24.73 23.43 33.91
N TYR A 22 -23.49 22.93 33.97
CA TYR A 22 -22.63 22.66 32.83
C TYR A 22 -23.41 21.71 31.91
N HIS A 23 -23.96 22.24 30.83
CA HIS A 23 -24.41 21.38 29.75
C HIS A 23 -23.12 20.78 29.18
N GLN A 24 -22.77 19.56 29.60
CA GLN A 24 -21.68 18.81 29.00
C GLN A 24 -22.03 18.66 27.53
N THR A 25 -21.43 19.49 26.69
CA THR A 25 -21.30 19.17 25.29
C THR A 25 -20.34 18.01 25.28
N SER A 26 -20.85 16.81 25.02
CA SER A 26 -20.02 15.63 24.82
C SER A 26 -19.05 15.96 23.68
N GLN A 27 -17.83 16.38 24.01
CA GLN A 27 -16.77 16.58 23.04
C GLN A 27 -16.47 15.20 22.48
N VAL A 28 -17.03 14.89 21.30
CA VAL A 28 -16.78 13.62 20.62
C VAL A 28 -15.27 13.55 20.40
N THR A 29 -14.61 12.71 21.19
CA THR A 29 -13.16 12.56 21.17
C THR A 29 -12.86 11.40 20.22
N CYS A 30 -12.28 11.72 19.07
CA CYS A 30 -11.87 10.70 18.11
C CYS A 30 -10.54 10.05 18.50
N GLY A 31 -10.27 8.87 17.97
CA GLY A 31 -9.02 8.14 18.19
C GLY A 31 -7.82 8.80 17.51
N THR A 32 -6.66 8.19 17.68
CA THR A 32 -5.44 8.64 17.01
C THR A 32 -5.59 8.58 15.50
N ASN A 33 -5.20 9.67 14.83
CA ASN A 33 -5.30 9.85 13.37
C ASN A 33 -6.72 9.84 12.80
N GLU A 34 -7.71 10.14 13.64
CA GLU A 34 -9.10 10.31 13.24
C GLU A 34 -9.53 11.77 13.41
N GLN A 35 -10.49 12.20 12.60
CA GLN A 35 -11.13 13.50 12.70
C GLN A 35 -12.65 13.32 12.80
N TYR A 36 -13.26 14.10 13.70
CA TYR A 36 -14.71 14.17 13.77
C TYR A 36 -15.27 14.80 12.50
N SER A 37 -16.22 14.11 11.88
CA SER A 37 -16.91 14.55 10.69
C SER A 37 -18.43 14.48 10.90
N PRO A 38 -19.20 15.49 10.44
CA PRO A 38 -20.66 15.43 10.45
C PRO A 38 -21.21 14.36 9.49
N CYS A 39 -20.38 13.85 8.57
CA CYS A 39 -20.74 12.78 7.65
C CYS A 39 -19.84 11.56 7.81
N THR A 40 -20.42 10.38 7.85
CA THR A 40 -19.73 9.08 7.86
C THR A 40 -19.24 8.69 6.47
N GLN A 41 -17.99 8.24 6.39
CA GLN A 41 -17.49 7.52 5.21
C GLN A 41 -18.03 6.09 5.22
N ILE A 42 -18.90 5.75 4.27
CA ILE A 42 -19.52 4.41 4.18
C ILE A 42 -18.46 3.34 3.90
N CYS A 43 -17.49 3.65 3.02
CA CYS A 43 -16.31 2.82 2.79
C CYS A 43 -15.09 3.57 3.34
N PRO A 44 -14.62 3.25 4.55
CA PRO A 44 -13.37 3.82 5.04
C PRO A 44 -12.21 3.36 4.14
N PRO A 45 -11.18 4.20 3.95
CA PRO A 45 -9.99 3.81 3.20
C PRO A 45 -9.29 2.66 3.91
N THR A 46 -8.80 1.66 3.18
CA THR A 46 -8.09 0.49 3.72
C THR A 46 -6.75 0.30 3.02
N CYS A 47 -5.90 -0.61 3.50
CA CYS A 47 -4.66 -0.95 2.80
C CYS A 47 -4.89 -1.51 1.39
N ASP A 48 -5.98 -2.27 1.18
CA ASP A 48 -6.34 -2.84 -0.12
C ASP A 48 -6.95 -1.81 -1.07
N SER A 49 -7.67 -0.83 -0.50
CA SER A 49 -8.29 0.26 -1.24
C SER A 49 -8.06 1.58 -0.50
N PRO A 50 -6.89 2.23 -0.69
CA PRO A 50 -6.55 3.46 0.03
C PRO A 50 -7.34 4.69 -0.46
N ASN A 51 -7.94 4.60 -1.66
CA ASN A 51 -8.76 5.66 -2.23
C ASN A 51 -10.11 5.11 -2.74
N PRO A 52 -11.02 4.66 -1.85
CA PRO A 52 -12.31 4.12 -2.26
C PRO A 52 -13.21 5.25 -2.78
N GLN A 53 -13.84 5.04 -3.93
CA GLN A 53 -14.85 5.95 -4.48
C GLN A 53 -16.22 5.53 -3.93
N CYS A 54 -16.60 6.08 -2.77
CA CYS A 54 -17.87 5.79 -2.12
C CYS A 54 -18.63 7.04 -1.70
N ARG A 55 -19.97 6.91 -1.60
CA ARG A 55 -20.84 7.96 -1.07
C ARG A 55 -20.59 8.15 0.43
N VAL A 56 -20.80 9.38 0.92
CA VAL A 56 -20.82 9.70 2.35
C VAL A 56 -22.24 9.73 2.89
N ASP A 57 -22.43 9.38 4.15
CA ASP A 57 -23.71 9.48 4.86
C ASP A 57 -23.65 10.64 5.86
N CYS A 58 -24.32 11.75 5.54
CA CYS A 58 -24.39 12.93 6.41
C CYS A 58 -25.53 12.88 7.44
N THR A 59 -26.28 11.78 7.52
CA THR A 59 -27.28 11.59 8.58
C THR A 59 -26.66 11.11 9.89
N ARG A 60 -25.42 10.59 9.83
CA ARG A 60 -24.68 10.06 10.96
C ARG A 60 -23.32 10.77 11.06
N PRO A 61 -23.05 11.49 12.16
CA PRO A 61 -21.70 11.96 12.44
C PRO A 61 -20.83 10.81 12.94
N SER A 62 -19.54 10.81 12.56
CA SER A 62 -18.58 9.79 12.99
C SER A 62 -17.14 10.32 12.99
N CYS A 63 -16.24 9.56 13.61
CA CYS A 63 -14.81 9.73 13.46
C CYS A 63 -14.35 9.02 12.19
N ASN A 64 -13.69 9.74 11.30
CA ASN A 64 -13.17 9.23 10.03
C ASN A 64 -11.64 9.33 10.04
N CYS A 65 -10.93 8.47 9.31
CA CYS A 65 -9.47 8.59 9.18
C CYS A 65 -9.09 9.93 8.53
N LEU A 66 -8.00 10.52 9.02
CA LEU A 66 -7.39 11.70 8.40
C LEU A 66 -6.94 11.39 6.96
N PRO A 67 -6.86 12.41 6.09
CA PRO A 67 -6.29 12.24 4.74
C PRO A 67 -4.88 11.63 4.80
N GLY A 68 -4.63 10.59 3.99
CA GLY A 68 -3.37 9.85 3.98
C GLY A 68 -3.27 8.72 5.01
N TYR A 69 -4.30 8.52 5.84
CA TYR A 69 -4.43 7.40 6.76
C TYR A 69 -5.48 6.42 6.26
N VAL A 70 -5.27 5.14 6.57
CA VAL A 70 -6.18 4.05 6.22
C VAL A 70 -6.57 3.27 7.47
N PHE A 71 -7.78 2.75 7.46
CA PHE A 71 -8.32 1.92 8.52
C PHE A 71 -7.67 0.53 8.47
N SER A 72 -6.99 0.19 9.57
CA SER A 72 -6.29 -1.08 9.74
C SER A 72 -7.18 -2.16 10.36
N SER A 73 -6.77 -3.43 10.23
CA SER A 73 -7.39 -4.58 10.92
C SER A 73 -7.34 -4.45 12.45
N THR A 74 -6.41 -3.66 12.98
CA THR A 74 -6.30 -3.32 14.42
C THR A 74 -7.32 -2.28 14.88
N ARG A 75 -8.29 -1.89 14.04
CA ARG A 75 -9.31 -0.86 14.30
C ARG A 75 -8.74 0.52 14.61
N GLN A 76 -7.65 0.88 13.94
CA GLN A 76 -7.02 2.20 14.07
C GLN A 76 -6.67 2.75 12.69
N CYS A 77 -6.69 4.08 12.55
CA CYS A 77 -6.20 4.76 11.36
C CYS A 77 -4.67 4.81 11.39
N ILE A 78 -4.04 4.09 10.47
CA ILE A 78 -2.59 4.02 10.31
C ILE A 78 -2.15 4.78 9.05
N PRO A 79 -0.92 5.31 8.99
CA PRO A 79 -0.40 5.92 7.78
C PRO A 79 -0.47 4.95 6.59
N ALA A 80 -0.94 5.38 5.41
CA ALA A 80 -1.08 4.49 4.25
C ALA A 80 0.24 3.77 3.85
N ASN A 81 1.39 4.42 4.08
CA ASN A 81 2.72 3.84 3.84
C ASN A 81 3.08 2.71 4.82
N SER A 82 2.40 2.61 5.97
CA SER A 82 2.65 1.61 7.01
C SER A 82 2.01 0.25 6.70
N CYS A 83 1.05 0.18 5.77
CA CYS A 83 0.44 -1.06 5.29
C CYS A 83 1.48 -2.11 4.87
N TYR A 84 2.58 -1.66 4.27
CA TYR A 84 3.65 -2.54 3.79
C TYR A 84 4.87 -2.56 4.72
N GLN A 85 4.83 -1.88 5.89
CA GLN A 85 5.93 -1.87 6.86
C GLN A 85 5.73 -2.90 7.98
N GLN A 86 4.51 -3.37 8.20
CA GLN A 86 4.17 -4.28 9.30
C GLN A 86 4.44 -5.76 9.00
N VAL A 87 4.64 -6.12 7.73
CA VAL A 87 5.35 -7.34 7.37
C VAL A 87 6.74 -6.86 6.98
N GLN A 88 7.73 -6.97 7.87
CA GLN A 88 9.12 -6.98 7.40
C GLN A 88 9.20 -8.22 6.50
N PRO A 89 9.14 -8.07 5.16
CA PRO A 89 9.26 -9.24 4.31
C PRO A 89 10.66 -9.77 4.59
N SER A 90 10.78 -11.07 4.83
CA SER A 90 12.10 -11.65 5.00
C SER A 90 12.98 -11.18 3.83
N PRO A 91 14.25 -10.81 4.07
CA PRO A 91 15.15 -10.44 2.97
C PRO A 91 15.30 -11.59 1.97
N ARG A 92 14.91 -12.80 2.38
CA ARG A 92 14.84 -14.00 1.56
C ARG A 92 13.43 -14.26 1.05
N CYS A 93 13.35 -14.88 -0.12
CA CYS A 93 12.09 -15.24 -0.76
C CYS A 93 12.23 -16.57 -1.52
N ARG A 94 11.11 -17.24 -1.78
CA ARG A 94 11.00 -18.28 -2.82
C ARG A 94 10.13 -17.79 -3.99
N PHE A 95 9.06 -17.08 -3.67
CA PHE A 95 8.13 -16.51 -4.64
C PHE A 95 8.08 -14.98 -4.55
N HIS A 96 7.64 -14.34 -5.64
CA HIS A 96 7.50 -12.88 -5.72
C HIS A 96 6.50 -12.32 -4.71
N THR A 97 5.48 -13.09 -4.38
CA THR A 97 4.45 -12.77 -3.40
C THR A 97 4.97 -12.66 -1.96
N GLU A 98 6.18 -13.17 -1.70
CA GLU A 98 6.86 -13.03 -0.40
C GLU A 98 7.61 -11.69 -0.28
N CYS A 99 7.80 -10.99 -1.40
CA CYS A 99 8.47 -9.70 -1.44
C CYS A 99 7.46 -8.55 -1.34
N ARG A 100 7.94 -7.40 -0.85
CA ARG A 100 7.15 -6.17 -0.78
C ARG A 100 6.63 -5.75 -2.15
N THR A 101 5.46 -5.13 -2.21
CA THR A 101 4.92 -4.52 -3.43
C THR A 101 5.97 -3.65 -4.13
N GLY A 102 6.23 -3.91 -5.41
CA GLY A 102 7.28 -3.24 -6.20
C GLY A 102 8.68 -3.85 -6.08
N SER A 103 8.82 -4.96 -5.35
CA SER A 103 10.03 -5.78 -5.29
C SER A 103 9.77 -7.16 -5.89
N TYR A 104 10.83 -7.84 -6.31
CA TYR A 104 10.76 -9.15 -6.91
C TYR A 104 11.79 -10.10 -6.33
N CYS A 105 11.53 -11.40 -6.46
CA CYS A 105 12.39 -12.43 -5.90
C CYS A 105 13.51 -12.80 -6.89
N VAL A 106 14.75 -12.53 -6.52
CA VAL A 106 15.94 -12.85 -7.31
C VAL A 106 16.90 -13.67 -6.48
N ASN A 107 17.26 -14.86 -6.95
CA ASN A 107 18.22 -15.73 -6.29
C ASN A 107 17.91 -15.95 -4.79
N GLY A 108 16.63 -15.98 -4.44
CA GLY A 108 16.17 -16.16 -3.08
C GLY A 108 16.28 -14.92 -2.19
N PHE A 109 16.36 -13.72 -2.77
CA PHE A 109 16.33 -12.44 -2.06
C PHE A 109 15.40 -11.42 -2.73
N CYS A 110 14.76 -10.56 -1.93
CA CYS A 110 13.88 -9.51 -2.45
C CYS A 110 14.67 -8.27 -2.90
N GLY A 111 14.52 -7.86 -4.17
CA GLY A 111 15.13 -6.66 -4.75
C GLY A 111 14.10 -5.71 -5.35
N ALA A 112 14.33 -4.39 -5.29
CA ALA A 112 13.43 -3.38 -5.84
C ALA A 112 13.47 -3.36 -7.37
N ALA A 113 12.32 -3.15 -8.04
CA ALA A 113 12.24 -2.92 -9.48
C ALA A 113 12.60 -1.48 -9.90
N THR A 114 13.47 -0.79 -9.15
CA THR A 114 14.09 0.43 -9.64
C THR A 114 14.98 0.01 -10.81
N GLY A 115 14.81 0.62 -11.99
CA GLY A 115 15.48 0.30 -13.26
C GLY A 115 17.01 0.45 -13.30
N VAL A 116 17.69 0.07 -12.23
CA VAL A 116 19.12 -0.17 -12.10
C VAL A 116 19.35 -1.67 -11.97
N TYR A 117 18.72 -2.46 -12.84
CA TYR A 117 19.32 -3.72 -13.27
C TYR A 117 20.18 -3.40 -14.48
N THR A 118 21.18 -2.54 -14.29
CA THR A 118 22.44 -2.84 -14.97
C THR A 118 22.77 -4.24 -14.50
N ARG A 119 22.79 -5.16 -15.45
CA ARG A 119 23.17 -6.55 -15.26
C ARG A 119 24.55 -6.56 -14.62
N THR A 120 24.62 -6.42 -13.30
CA THR A 120 25.82 -6.76 -12.57
C THR A 120 25.80 -8.26 -12.61
N ILE A 121 26.42 -8.77 -13.66
CA ILE A 121 26.81 -10.16 -13.73
C ILE A 121 27.56 -10.37 -12.42
N VAL A 122 26.97 -11.12 -11.49
CA VAL A 122 27.77 -11.80 -10.48
C VAL A 122 28.59 -12.83 -11.24
N THR A 123 29.62 -12.37 -11.94
CA THR A 123 30.79 -13.19 -12.13
C THR A 123 31.34 -13.34 -10.72
N SER A 124 31.03 -14.46 -10.08
CA SER A 124 31.95 -15.04 -9.14
C SER A 124 33.29 -15.19 -9.87
N SER A 125 34.11 -14.16 -9.75
CA SER A 125 35.54 -14.20 -10.00
C SER A 125 36.14 -13.53 -8.78
N SER A 126 36.45 -14.26 -7.70
CA SER A 126 37.80 -14.84 -7.57
C SER A 126 38.58 -14.77 -8.87
N SER A 127 39.39 -13.72 -8.99
CA SER A 127 40.22 -13.40 -10.14
C SER A 127 40.97 -14.64 -10.62
N SER A 128 40.70 -15.08 -11.84
CA SER A 128 41.53 -16.05 -12.57
C SER A 128 41.49 -15.70 -14.05
N SER A 129 42.59 -15.16 -14.52
CA SER A 129 42.87 -14.75 -15.88
C SER A 129 42.70 -15.91 -16.87
N SER A 130 41.93 -15.72 -17.95
CA SER A 130 42.10 -16.45 -19.23
C SER A 130 41.28 -15.80 -20.35
N GLY A 131 41.99 -15.20 -21.31
CA GLY A 131 41.57 -15.16 -22.72
C GLY A 131 40.42 -14.24 -23.11
N TYR A 132 40.77 -13.00 -23.47
CA TYR A 132 40.02 -12.20 -24.44
C TYR A 132 39.94 -12.96 -25.78
N ARG A 133 38.76 -13.51 -26.12
CA ARG A 133 38.36 -13.64 -27.53
C ARG A 133 37.18 -12.73 -27.76
N SER A 134 37.50 -11.58 -28.33
CA SER A 134 36.56 -10.74 -29.07
C SER A 134 36.02 -11.58 -30.23
N GLY A 135 34.90 -12.25 -29.96
CA GLY A 135 34.17 -13.01 -30.96
C GLY A 135 33.07 -12.13 -31.50
N TYR A 136 33.32 -11.50 -32.64
CA TYR A 136 32.29 -11.00 -33.55
C TYR A 136 31.41 -12.19 -33.97
N GLN A 137 30.48 -12.61 -33.11
CA GLN A 137 29.57 -13.71 -33.40
C GLN A 137 28.30 -13.16 -34.00
N ARG A 138 28.40 -13.00 -35.33
CA ARG A 138 27.37 -13.17 -36.35
C ARG A 138 25.93 -13.08 -35.85
N GLN A 139 25.22 -12.06 -36.33
CA GLN A 139 23.78 -12.10 -36.58
C GLN A 139 23.35 -13.53 -36.95
N ILE A 140 22.76 -14.25 -36.00
CA ILE A 140 21.91 -15.38 -36.33
C ILE A 140 20.54 -14.76 -36.54
N GLN A 141 20.25 -14.57 -37.81
CA GLN A 141 18.95 -14.17 -38.33
C GLN A 141 17.89 -15.11 -37.72
N GLY A 142 17.17 -14.65 -36.69
CA GLY A 142 16.07 -15.38 -36.03
C GLY A 142 16.29 -15.90 -34.60
N GLY A 143 17.39 -15.56 -33.91
CA GLY A 143 17.61 -15.96 -32.51
C GLY A 143 17.12 -14.96 -31.46
N CYS A 144 16.78 -15.42 -30.26
CA CYS A 144 16.36 -14.58 -29.13
C CYS A 144 17.24 -14.76 -27.89
N THR A 145 17.20 -13.80 -26.95
CA THR A 145 17.81 -13.92 -25.62
C THR A 145 16.86 -13.47 -24.51
N LEU A 146 15.82 -12.73 -24.88
CA LEU A 146 14.75 -12.19 -24.05
C LEU A 146 13.44 -12.28 -24.85
N ASP A 147 12.31 -12.36 -24.16
CA ASP A 147 10.98 -12.47 -24.78
C ASP A 147 10.64 -11.24 -25.63
N VAL A 148 11.15 -10.06 -25.27
CA VAL A 148 10.98 -8.82 -26.04
C VAL A 148 11.61 -8.86 -27.43
N HIS A 149 12.51 -9.81 -27.69
CA HIS A 149 13.08 -10.03 -29.02
C HIS A 149 12.17 -10.89 -29.91
N CYS A 150 11.10 -11.47 -29.37
CA CYS A 150 10.16 -12.32 -30.08
C CYS A 150 8.89 -11.55 -30.49
N GLU A 151 8.37 -11.87 -31.67
CA GLU A 151 7.12 -11.29 -32.18
C GLU A 151 5.91 -11.74 -31.34
N HIS A 152 4.88 -10.89 -31.27
CA HIS A 152 3.71 -11.03 -30.39
C HIS A 152 3.21 -12.49 -30.25
N ARG A 153 3.03 -12.91 -28.97
CA ARG A 153 2.63 -14.27 -28.51
C ARG A 153 3.71 -15.37 -28.57
N LYS A 154 4.97 -15.01 -28.83
CA LYS A 154 6.12 -15.92 -28.72
C LYS A 154 7.00 -15.57 -27.51
N ILE A 155 7.57 -16.59 -26.88
CA ILE A 155 8.52 -16.50 -25.76
C ILE A 155 9.86 -17.09 -26.16
N CYS A 156 10.93 -16.61 -25.52
CA CYS A 156 12.29 -17.03 -25.83
C CYS A 156 12.68 -18.25 -25.01
N ILE A 157 12.79 -19.41 -25.66
CA ILE A 157 13.24 -20.65 -25.05
C ILE A 157 14.49 -21.14 -25.77
N ASN A 158 15.59 -21.31 -25.02
CA ASN A 158 16.86 -21.83 -25.52
C ASN A 158 17.38 -21.10 -26.78
N GLY A 159 17.15 -19.80 -26.87
CA GLY A 159 17.59 -18.99 -28.00
C GLY A 159 16.65 -18.96 -29.20
N ALA A 160 15.48 -19.59 -29.11
CA ALA A 160 14.46 -19.62 -30.16
C ALA A 160 13.10 -19.08 -29.67
N CYS A 161 12.40 -18.35 -30.53
CA CYS A 161 11.05 -17.87 -30.26
C CYS A 161 10.03 -18.98 -30.50
N VAL A 162 9.35 -19.43 -29.46
CA VAL A 162 8.29 -20.45 -29.53
C VAL A 162 6.95 -19.85 -29.10
N TYR A 163 5.83 -20.37 -29.61
CA TYR A 163 4.51 -19.91 -29.18
C TYR A 163 4.24 -20.29 -27.73
N ALA A 164 3.64 -19.38 -26.96
CA ALA A 164 3.31 -19.60 -25.56
C ALA A 164 2.12 -20.54 -25.32
N ASP A 165 1.55 -21.14 -26.38
CA ASP A 165 0.30 -21.90 -26.29
C ASP A 165 0.50 -23.41 -26.50
N HIS A 166 0.03 -24.18 -25.52
CA HIS A 166 -0.09 -25.64 -25.56
C HIS A 166 -1.53 -26.08 -25.22
N SER A 167 -2.53 -25.23 -25.44
CA SER A 167 -3.92 -25.42 -25.00
C SER A 167 -4.93 -25.65 -26.12
N ASP A 168 -4.50 -26.01 -27.33
CA ASP A 168 -5.40 -26.52 -28.40
C ASP A 168 -5.04 -27.95 -28.82
N ARG A 169 -5.07 -28.89 -27.88
CA ARG A 169 -5.01 -30.34 -28.18
C ARG A 169 -6.12 -31.16 -27.51
N PHE A 170 -7.32 -30.60 -27.48
CA PHE A 170 -8.57 -31.36 -27.35
C PHE A 170 -9.63 -30.77 -28.29
N ASN A 171 -9.48 -31.05 -29.59
CA ASN A 171 -10.55 -31.57 -30.44
C ASN A 171 -9.92 -32.29 -31.64
#